data_AF-A0A8T2NAZ8-F1
#
_entry.id   AF-A0A8T2NAZ8-F1
#
_cell.length_a   1.000
_cell.length_b   1.000
_cell.length_c   1.000
_cell.angle_alpha   90.00
_cell.angle_beta   90.00
_cell.angle_gamma   90.00
#
_symmetry.space_group_name_H-M   'P 1'
#
loop_
_entity.id
_entity.type
_entity.pdbx_description
1 polymer ?
#
loop_
_entity_poly.entity_id
_entity_poly.type
_entity_poly.pdbx_seq_one_letter_code
_entity_poly.pdbx_strand_id
1 'polypeptide(L)' 'MKQCANPGRRSSNLSAMLVMTKPLSGPREHVVDLEMVTHNNVINYRSSSLLRLTIIIGPYAF' A
#
# COMPACT_ATOMS: atom_id res chain seq x y z
N MET A 1 -2.19 -6.91 27.74
CA MET A 1 -1.55 -5.86 26.93
C MET A 1 -2.59 -5.22 26.04
N LYS A 2 -2.99 -3.97 26.30
CA LYS A 2 -3.97 -3.25 25.48
C LYS A 2 -3.26 -2.67 24.26
N GLN A 3 -3.66 -3.07 23.07
CA GLN A 3 -3.20 -2.42 21.85
C GLN A 3 -4.13 -1.24 21.58
N CYS A 4 -3.68 -0.04 21.93
CA CYS A 4 -4.34 1.20 21.56
C CYS A 4 -4.37 1.30 20.03
N ALA A 5 -5.54 1.20 19.44
CA ALA A 5 -5.75 1.40 18.01
C ALA A 5 -5.62 2.90 17.70
N ASN A 6 -4.51 3.28 17.08
CA ASN A 6 -4.29 4.60 16.51
C ASN A 6 -5.20 4.74 15.26
N PRO A 7 -6.00 5.82 15.08
CA PRO A 7 -6.97 5.95 13.99
C PRO A 7 -6.40 5.93 12.55
N GLY A 8 -5.08 5.82 12.36
CA GLY A 8 -4.42 5.78 11.06
C GLY A 8 -4.06 4.39 10.49
N ARG A 9 -4.34 3.27 11.19
CA ARG A 9 -3.89 1.95 10.72
C ARG A 9 -5.04 1.10 10.15
N ARG A 10 -5.24 1.17 8.83
CA ARG A 10 -6.13 0.28 8.06
C ARG A 10 -5.37 -0.59 7.05
N SER A 11 -4.36 -1.31 7.52
CA SER A 11 -3.87 -2.49 6.79
C SER A 11 -4.10 -3.72 7.67
N SER A 12 -5.09 -4.52 7.33
CA SER A 12 -5.25 -5.84 7.94
C SER A 12 -4.26 -6.80 7.28
N ASN A 13 -4.00 -7.97 7.89
CA ASN A 13 -3.19 -9.00 7.23
C ASN A 13 -3.85 -9.55 5.95
N LEU A 14 -5.11 -9.18 5.68
CA LEU A 14 -5.88 -9.64 4.53
C LEU A 14 -5.95 -8.60 3.41
N SER A 15 -5.78 -7.31 3.73
CA SER A 15 -5.93 -6.23 2.75
C SER A 15 -5.22 -4.94 3.16
N ALA A 16 -4.69 -4.25 2.14
CA ALA A 16 -4.20 -2.88 2.22
C ALA A 16 -4.92 -2.03 1.18
N MET A 17 -5.30 -0.80 1.55
CA MET A 17 -5.94 0.15 0.64
C MET A 17 -4.99 1.32 0.39
N LEU A 18 -4.67 1.57 -0.88
CA LEU A 18 -3.93 2.76 -1.29
C LEU A 18 -4.93 3.86 -1.65
N VAL A 19 -4.80 5.03 -1.01
CA VAL A 19 -5.69 6.18 -1.24
C VAL A 19 -4.84 7.37 -1.64
N MET A 20 -5.21 8.02 -2.74
CA MET A 20 -4.59 9.28 -3.14
C MET A 20 -5.21 10.43 -2.38
N THR A 21 -4.39 11.21 -1.70
CA THR A 21 -4.83 12.39 -0.95
C THR A 21 -4.92 13.65 -1.80
N LYS A 22 -4.42 13.58 -3.04
CA LYS A 22 -4.44 14.68 -4.01
C LYS A 22 -5.00 14.17 -5.33
N PRO A 23 -5.80 15.00 -6.04
CA PRO A 23 -6.30 14.63 -7.35
C PRO A 23 -5.15 14.46 -8.34
N LEU A 24 -5.31 13.50 -9.26
CA LEU A 24 -4.41 13.36 -10.39
C LEU A 24 -4.90 14.23 -11.56
N SER A 25 -4.04 15.07 -12.12
CA SER A 25 -4.35 15.90 -13.29
C SER A 25 -3.34 15.65 -14.41
N GLY A 26 -3.84 15.71 -15.65
CA GLY A 26 -3.07 15.55 -16.88
C GLY A 26 -2.56 14.12 -17.14
N PRO A 27 -2.13 13.84 -18.39
CA PRO A 27 -1.50 12.57 -18.74
C PRO A 27 -0.15 12.43 -18.03
N ARG A 28 0.03 11.34 -17.28
CA ARG A 28 1.31 10.99 -16.64
C ARG A 28 1.27 9.57 -16.09
N GLU A 29 2.46 9.06 -15.81
CA GLU A 29 2.70 7.78 -15.15
C GLU A 29 3.17 8.03 -13.72
N HIS A 30 2.59 7.31 -12.75
CA HIS A 30 3.09 7.27 -11.37
C HIS A 30 3.58 5.87 -11.06
N VAL A 31 4.80 5.77 -10.56
CA VAL A 31 5.41 4.53 -10.12
C VAL A 31 5.47 4.55 -8.59
N VAL A 32 4.95 3.50 -7.97
CA VAL A 32 4.95 3.32 -6.52
C VAL A 32 5.62 1.99 -6.21
N ASP A 33 6.76 2.06 -5.52
CA ASP A 33 7.42 0.88 -4.98
C ASP A 33 6.82 0.54 -3.62
N LEU A 34 6.48 -0.72 -3.41
CA LEU A 34 5.84 -1.25 -2.21
C LEU A 34 6.65 -2.42 -1.67
N GLU A 35 6.74 -2.53 -0.35
CA GLU A 35 7.31 -3.70 0.33
C GLU A 35 6.18 -4.48 1.04
N MET A 36 5.98 -5.73 0.64
CA MET A 36 5.13 -6.66 1.37
C MET A 36 5.98 -7.40 2.39
N VAL A 37 5.71 -7.15 3.67
CA VAL A 37 6.41 -7.79 4.78
C VAL A 37 5.54 -8.87 5.39
N THR A 38 6.02 -10.12 5.37
CA THR A 38 5.40 -11.26 6.03
C THR A 38 6.15 -11.55 7.32
N HIS A 39 5.42 -11.63 8.45
CA HIS A 39 6.00 -11.97 9.75
C HIS A 39 5.19 -13.09 10.41
N ASN A 40 5.87 -14.18 10.80
CA ASN A 40 5.29 -15.26 11.61
C ASN A 40 6.06 -15.39 12.94
N ASN A 41 5.47 -14.87 14.03
CA ASN A 41 6.09 -14.83 15.36
C ASN A 41 6.30 -16.22 15.98
N VAL A 42 5.51 -17.23 15.60
CA VAL A 42 5.58 -18.57 16.23
C VAL A 42 6.90 -19.27 15.93
N ILE A 43 7.42 -19.06 14.72
CA ILE A 43 8.68 -19.66 14.25
C ILE A 43 9.77 -18.61 13.99
N ASN A 44 9.55 -17.36 14.41
CA ASN A 44 10.45 -16.22 14.16
C ASN A 44 10.82 -16.02 12.67
N TYR A 45 9.88 -16.28 11.77
CA TYR A 45 10.10 -16.12 10.33
C TYR A 45 9.71 -14.72 9.87
N ARG A 46 10.60 -14.06 9.12
CA ARG A 46 10.35 -12.77 8.48
C ARG A 46 10.80 -12.84 7.02
N SER A 47 9.95 -12.36 6.12
CA SER A 47 10.23 -12.28 4.69
C SER A 47 9.69 -10.98 4.11
N SER A 48 10.31 -10.49 3.05
CA SER A 48 9.95 -9.26 2.34
C SER A 48 9.89 -9.53 0.85
N SER A 49 8.90 -8.95 0.17
CA SER A 49 8.79 -8.94 -1.28
C SER A 49 8.62 -7.51 -1.77
N LEU A 50 9.33 -7.13 -2.82
CA LEU A 50 9.20 -5.82 -3.46
C LEU A 50 8.22 -5.90 -4.63
N LEU A 51 7.29 -4.96 -4.68
CA LEU A 51 6.29 -4.82 -5.72
C LEU A 51 6.38 -3.43 -6.33
N ARG A 52 6.18 -3.34 -7.65
CA ARG A 52 6.08 -2.07 -8.36
C ARG A 52 4.69 -1.90 -8.92
N LEU A 53 3.98 -0.89 -8.43
CA LEU A 53 2.68 -0.49 -8.96
C LEU A 53 2.85 0.68 -9.91
N THR A 54 2.44 0.50 -11.16
CA THR A 54 2.41 1.57 -12.16
C THR A 54 0.98 2.04 -12.37
N ILE A 55 0.71 3.32 -12.15
CA ILE A 55 -0.58 3.97 -12.34
C ILE A 55 -0.48 4.87 -13.56
N ILE A 56 -1.30 4.61 -14.58
CA ILE A 56 -1.32 5.39 -15.82
C ILE A 56 -2.56 6.27 -15.83
N ILE A 57 -2.38 7.59 -15.96
CA ILE A 57 -3.47 8.55 -16.11
C ILE A 57 -3.61 8.93 -17.58
N GLY A 58 -4.81 8.71 -18.13
CA GLY A 58 -5.14 9.09 -19.50
C GLY A 58 -5.38 10.60 -19.67
N PRO A 59 -5.38 11.09 -20.93
CA PRO A 59 -5.61 12.51 -21.24
C PRO A 59 -7.04 13.00 -20.98
N TYR A 60 -8.01 12.08 -20.93
CA TYR A 60 -9.42 12.40 -20.76
C TYR A 60 -9.99 11.66 -19.55
N ALA A 61 -10.84 12.34 -18.77
CA ALA A 61 -11.64 11.70 -17.74
C ALA A 61 -12.74 10.85 -18.40
N PHE A 62 -13.03 9.68 -17.83
CA PHE A 62 -14.10 8.78 -18.25
C PHE A 62 -15.40 9.08 -17.51
#